data_AF-A0A7W0T4W5-F1
#
_entry.id   AF-A0A7W0T4W5-F1
#
_cell.length_a   1.000
_cell.length_b   1.000
_cell.length_c   1.000
_cell.angle_alpha   90.00
_cell.angle_beta   90.00
_cell.angle_gamma   90.00
#
_symmetry.space_group_name_H-M   'P 1'
#
loop_
_entity.id
_entity.type
_entity.pdbx_description
1 polymer ?
#
loop_
_entity_poly.entity_id
_entity_poly.type
_entity_poly.pdbx_seq_one_letter_code
_entity_poly.pdbx_strand_id
1 'polypeptide(L)'
;MAHTPTPPGGPPPRNKAGSVQPSQEDYGEFEGDPTSINQMQGGQGQGHPQNHQQTHPPQGTPRPQPQHVPQQMQFASPSPQLTHVGGPQQLYGQAPAYTPNQGSGMTEFSQMTVSGTIAHATPYVSRSRVYAFVVDETGNPIELGSGRFAKAYLGEERWVESKTTLRRPVAIKCLQRGVTGEDQMRFQMEKEILERVQGHPNIVELLGSGEGDSAGFIPPAVRERVENDFMILELLDMSLEERLKGARQKRRRDDLLAVPLRERIFRVLEYTVPVATAVEFSHLVRDTCHRDIKPANILVKLPDPNLRGAQMKVKLADFNVGKVADADLDVSMTRFQAVPGTLYFQSPEQETNTFEILVNCTQGSPEVEFFEDFYIDIYEHDTFSLFNRNEMYSIAAADRTRKKILLNRPFAEPSEINVRGRVVKSVGRPADIYSLGAVFYYLISGAYANPKNLFDAFRKFVEYEKRDENNSIAAYIDHEYRTIQNMRAPKPEGLGAEQLAPEDRFFSYKHYLDGNGELIDPTIMMIIAKAMIRNKPDSYCLSYDLRTTGISAMVHDLLSLYIQYGIDPSARIAYTNDYQQSKKSGAMRRAFDKFFKK
;
A
#
# COMPACT_ATOMS: atom_id res chain seq x y z
N MET A 1 49.65 44.98 19.16
CA MET A 1 50.29 45.02 20.50
C MET A 1 49.32 44.33 21.45
N ALA A 2 49.35 43.02 21.59
CA ALA A 2 50.23 42.21 22.45
C ALA A 2 50.02 42.52 23.95
N HIS A 3 49.34 41.61 24.67
CA HIS A 3 49.87 40.84 25.81
C HIS A 3 48.73 40.14 26.61
N THR A 4 48.84 38.80 26.71
CA THR A 4 48.28 37.90 27.76
C THR A 4 48.94 38.22 29.13
N PRO A 5 48.59 37.68 30.34
CA PRO A 5 48.06 36.31 30.62
C PRO A 5 47.19 36.06 31.92
N THR A 6 46.48 34.92 32.03
CA THR A 6 46.59 33.80 33.03
C THR A 6 45.58 33.67 34.23
N PRO A 7 45.29 32.42 34.71
CA PRO A 7 44.18 31.97 35.61
C PRO A 7 44.67 31.85 37.10
N PRO A 8 44.12 31.09 38.10
CA PRO A 8 43.09 30.01 38.17
C PRO A 8 42.17 30.02 39.45
N GLY A 9 41.36 28.97 39.69
CA GLY A 9 40.88 28.62 41.05
C GLY A 9 39.54 27.89 41.16
N GLY A 10 39.55 26.67 41.71
CA GLY A 10 38.37 25.86 42.07
C GLY A 10 37.81 26.12 43.49
N PRO A 11 36.91 25.23 43.99
CA PRO A 11 35.70 25.48 44.84
C PRO A 11 35.99 25.54 46.37
N PRO A 12 35.06 25.80 47.35
CA PRO A 12 33.68 25.26 47.59
C PRO A 12 32.75 26.25 48.41
N PRO A 13 31.75 25.93 49.30
CA PRO A 13 30.93 24.73 49.63
C PRO A 13 29.38 24.95 49.76
N ARG A 14 28.64 23.89 50.16
CA ARG A 14 27.20 23.79 50.51
C ARG A 14 26.80 24.46 51.85
N ASN A 15 25.57 25.02 51.97
CA ASN A 15 24.41 24.50 52.76
C ASN A 15 23.27 25.52 53.07
N LYS A 16 22.02 25.02 52.95
CA LYS A 16 20.76 25.28 53.74
C LYS A 16 20.18 26.72 53.77
N ALA A 17 18.87 27.00 53.81
CA ALA A 17 17.59 26.28 53.84
C ALA A 17 16.46 27.30 53.54
N GLY A 18 15.25 26.84 53.19
CA GLY A 18 14.04 27.70 53.20
C GLY A 18 12.92 27.23 52.27
N SER A 19 12.04 26.38 52.81
CA SER A 19 10.82 25.84 52.21
C SER A 19 9.67 26.86 52.14
N VAL A 20 9.00 26.99 51.00
CA VAL A 20 7.61 27.46 50.88
C VAL A 20 6.89 26.56 49.87
N GLN A 21 5.79 25.95 50.31
CA GLN A 21 4.88 25.11 49.52
C GLN A 21 4.10 25.93 48.48
N PRO A 22 3.68 25.32 47.37
CA PRO A 22 2.41 25.64 46.73
C PRO A 22 1.41 24.47 46.85
N SER A 23 0.16 24.89 46.97
CA SER A 23 -1.08 24.16 47.20
C SER A 23 -1.41 23.09 46.17
N GLN A 24 -1.96 21.98 46.68
CA GLN A 24 -2.65 20.92 45.95
C GLN A 24 -3.93 21.46 45.29
N GLU A 25 -4.08 21.23 43.99
CA GLU A 25 -5.38 21.09 43.33
C GLU A 25 -5.36 19.80 42.50
N ASP A 26 -6.42 19.01 42.67
CA ASP A 26 -6.62 17.64 42.21
C ASP A 26 -6.52 17.47 40.68
N TYR A 27 -5.66 16.55 40.24
CA TYR A 27 -5.75 15.95 38.91
C TYR A 27 -6.48 14.61 39.03
N GLY A 28 -7.77 14.61 38.66
CA GLY A 28 -8.54 13.39 38.49
C GLY A 28 -8.07 12.62 37.25
N GLU A 29 -7.67 11.37 37.46
CA GLU A 29 -7.45 10.35 36.43
C GLU A 29 -8.73 10.13 35.60
N PHE A 30 -8.61 10.11 34.28
CA PHE A 30 -9.67 9.61 33.39
C PHE A 30 -9.08 8.54 32.46
N GLU A 31 -9.06 7.31 32.96
CA GLU A 31 -9.08 6.11 32.12
C GLU A 31 -10.48 5.97 31.52
N GLY A 32 -10.58 6.05 30.20
CA GLY A 32 -11.83 5.88 29.45
C GLY A 32 -11.67 4.82 28.38
N ASP A 33 -12.00 3.59 28.75
CA ASP A 33 -12.10 2.40 27.91
C ASP A 33 -13.32 2.50 26.97
N PRO A 34 -13.20 2.36 25.63
CA PRO A 34 -14.33 2.46 24.71
C PRO A 34 -14.89 1.07 24.36
N THR A 35 -15.41 0.33 25.34
CA THR A 35 -16.23 -0.87 25.07
C THR A 35 -17.35 -1.01 26.11
N SER A 36 -18.44 -0.25 26.00
CA SER A 36 -19.73 -0.54 26.66
C SER A 36 -20.85 0.40 26.24
N ILE A 37 -21.55 0.10 25.14
CA ILE A 37 -22.94 0.57 24.94
C ILE A 37 -23.75 -0.62 24.39
N ASN A 38 -24.36 -1.36 25.30
CA ASN A 38 -25.56 -2.15 25.07
C ASN A 38 -26.22 -2.40 26.42
N GLN A 39 -27.20 -1.57 26.78
CA GLN A 39 -28.23 -1.87 27.77
C GLN A 39 -29.26 -0.73 27.77
N MET A 40 -30.36 -0.91 27.02
CA MET A 40 -31.62 -0.26 27.36
C MET A 40 -32.64 -1.30 27.76
N GLN A 41 -33.31 -0.99 28.87
CA GLN A 41 -34.25 -1.79 29.65
C GLN A 41 -35.53 -2.13 28.88
N GLY A 42 -36.08 -3.29 29.22
CA GLY A 42 -37.33 -3.81 28.70
C GLY A 42 -38.57 -3.09 29.22
N GLY A 43 -39.55 -2.96 28.32
CA GLY A 43 -40.95 -2.74 28.63
C GLY A 43 -41.75 -4.03 28.44
N GLN A 44 -42.49 -4.42 29.47
CA GLN A 44 -43.43 -5.54 29.50
C GLN A 44 -44.68 -5.24 28.66
N GLY A 45 -45.23 -6.26 28.00
CA GLY A 45 -46.54 -6.22 27.34
C GLY A 45 -46.96 -7.59 26.79
N GLN A 46 -47.97 -8.19 27.42
CA GLN A 46 -48.70 -9.44 27.13
C GLN A 46 -49.23 -9.51 25.68
N GLY A 47 -49.56 -10.62 25.00
CA GLY A 47 -49.65 -12.07 25.26
C GLY A 47 -50.30 -12.76 24.04
N HIS A 48 -49.86 -14.01 23.72
CA HIS A 48 -50.48 -15.16 23.01
C HIS A 48 -51.47 -15.04 21.81
N PRO A 49 -51.72 -16.11 21.00
CA PRO A 49 -51.09 -17.45 20.93
C PRO A 49 -50.72 -17.95 19.49
N GLN A 50 -50.12 -19.14 19.51
CA GLN A 50 -49.78 -20.09 18.44
C GLN A 50 -50.81 -20.26 17.32
N ASN A 51 -50.32 -20.51 16.10
CA ASN A 51 -50.90 -21.56 15.26
C ASN A 51 -49.87 -22.23 14.35
N HIS A 52 -49.83 -23.56 14.42
CA HIS A 52 -49.14 -24.46 13.49
C HIS A 52 -49.86 -24.48 12.14
N GLN A 53 -49.12 -24.57 11.03
CA GLN A 53 -49.46 -25.52 9.96
C GLN A 53 -48.30 -25.78 8.99
N GLN A 54 -47.94 -27.06 8.94
CA GLN A 54 -47.15 -27.71 7.90
C GLN A 54 -48.02 -27.88 6.64
N THR A 55 -47.47 -27.67 5.44
CA THR A 55 -47.94 -28.36 4.22
C THR A 55 -46.80 -28.60 3.24
N HIS A 56 -46.58 -29.89 2.92
CA HIS A 56 -45.74 -30.43 1.84
C HIS A 56 -46.51 -30.43 0.48
N PRO A 57 -45.85 -30.75 -0.65
CA PRO A 57 -46.20 -30.28 -2.00
C PRO A 57 -47.07 -31.26 -2.81
N PRO A 58 -47.54 -30.90 -4.02
CA PRO A 58 -48.03 -31.87 -4.98
C PRO A 58 -47.08 -32.08 -6.18
N GLN A 59 -46.89 -33.36 -6.51
CA GLN A 59 -46.36 -33.90 -7.77
C GLN A 59 -47.45 -33.90 -8.86
N GLY A 60 -47.05 -33.92 -10.14
CA GLY A 60 -47.90 -34.47 -11.22
C GLY A 60 -47.71 -33.86 -12.62
N THR A 61 -46.97 -34.57 -13.47
CA THR A 61 -46.67 -34.35 -14.91
C THR A 61 -47.90 -34.50 -15.86
N PRO A 62 -47.81 -34.19 -17.18
CA PRO A 62 -47.27 -35.16 -18.16
C PRO A 62 -46.39 -34.57 -19.30
N ARG A 63 -45.55 -35.44 -19.88
CA ARG A 63 -44.68 -35.27 -21.07
C ARG A 63 -45.48 -35.00 -22.36
N PRO A 64 -44.80 -34.48 -23.40
CA PRO A 64 -44.58 -35.32 -24.58
C PRO A 64 -43.12 -35.33 -25.11
N GLN A 65 -42.81 -36.39 -25.85
CA GLN A 65 -41.54 -36.77 -26.45
C GLN A 65 -41.37 -36.22 -27.90
N PRO A 66 -40.20 -36.40 -28.56
CA PRO A 66 -39.53 -35.35 -29.34
C PRO A 66 -39.64 -35.55 -30.86
N GLN A 67 -39.54 -34.45 -31.62
CA GLN A 67 -39.25 -34.51 -33.05
C GLN A 67 -38.39 -33.32 -33.55
N HIS A 68 -37.36 -33.71 -34.30
CA HIS A 68 -36.60 -32.99 -35.33
C HIS A 68 -35.52 -31.94 -34.95
N VAL A 69 -34.28 -32.43 -35.12
CA VAL A 69 -32.99 -31.73 -35.24
C VAL A 69 -32.89 -31.03 -36.60
N PRO A 70 -32.30 -29.82 -36.65
CA PRO A 70 -31.33 -29.53 -37.71
C PRO A 70 -30.01 -28.93 -37.18
N GLN A 71 -28.93 -29.62 -37.54
CA GLN A 71 -27.58 -29.15 -37.90
C GLN A 71 -26.94 -27.97 -37.14
N GLN A 72 -25.94 -28.33 -36.31
CA GLN A 72 -24.90 -27.44 -35.81
C GLN A 72 -23.97 -26.96 -36.95
N MET A 73 -23.77 -25.65 -37.07
CA MET A 73 -22.59 -25.06 -37.71
C MET A 73 -21.48 -24.92 -36.66
N GLN A 74 -20.40 -25.68 -36.84
CA GLN A 74 -19.13 -25.49 -36.15
C GLN A 74 -18.34 -24.38 -36.84
N PHE A 75 -17.98 -23.33 -36.08
CA PHE A 75 -16.94 -22.39 -36.47
C PHE A 75 -15.59 -22.90 -35.94
N ALA A 76 -14.77 -23.41 -36.85
CA ALA A 76 -13.38 -23.77 -36.60
C ALA A 76 -12.45 -22.60 -36.97
N SER A 77 -11.55 -22.25 -36.05
CA SER A 77 -10.47 -21.29 -36.25
C SER A 77 -9.31 -21.92 -37.04
N PRO A 78 -8.74 -21.26 -38.07
CA PRO A 78 -7.55 -21.76 -38.75
C PRO A 78 -6.25 -21.17 -38.18
N SER A 79 -5.31 -22.05 -37.84
CA SER A 79 -3.89 -21.73 -37.63
C SER A 79 -3.13 -21.71 -38.97
N PRO A 80 -2.19 -20.78 -39.21
CA PRO A 80 -1.30 -20.87 -40.37
C PRO A 80 0.06 -21.47 -40.00
N GLN A 81 0.38 -22.62 -40.59
CA GLN A 81 1.75 -23.11 -40.79
C GLN A 81 2.13 -22.88 -42.26
N LEU A 82 3.28 -22.25 -42.51
CA LEU A 82 3.85 -22.06 -43.84
C LEU A 82 5.15 -22.85 -43.99
N THR A 83 5.19 -23.56 -45.11
CA THR A 83 6.14 -24.56 -45.57
C THR A 83 7.40 -23.98 -46.22
N HIS A 84 8.52 -24.68 -46.03
CA HIS A 84 9.80 -24.51 -46.73
C HIS A 84 9.74 -24.94 -48.22
N VAL A 85 10.56 -24.30 -49.06
CA VAL A 85 10.81 -24.64 -50.47
C VAL A 85 12.33 -24.79 -50.72
N GLY A 86 12.73 -25.94 -51.26
CA GLY A 86 13.72 -26.12 -52.35
C GLY A 86 15.24 -26.04 -52.09
N GLY A 87 15.95 -27.17 -52.27
CA GLY A 87 17.43 -27.29 -52.36
C GLY A 87 18.03 -27.00 -53.76
N PRO A 88 19.30 -27.36 -54.03
CA PRO A 88 19.59 -28.70 -54.57
C PRO A 88 20.93 -29.40 -54.20
N GLN A 89 20.84 -30.74 -54.08
CA GLN A 89 21.69 -31.88 -54.49
C GLN A 89 23.24 -31.94 -54.37
N GLN A 90 23.75 -33.06 -53.80
CA GLN A 90 24.52 -34.18 -54.44
C GLN A 90 24.99 -35.17 -53.32
N LEU A 91 24.59 -36.45 -53.17
CA LEU A 91 24.63 -37.74 -53.91
C LEU A 91 25.86 -38.65 -53.63
N TYR A 92 25.57 -39.96 -53.46
CA TYR A 92 26.41 -41.18 -53.24
C TYR A 92 26.77 -41.54 -51.77
N GLY A 93 26.69 -42.80 -51.28
CA GLY A 93 26.38 -44.11 -51.87
C GLY A 93 26.46 -45.21 -50.78
N GLN A 94 25.80 -46.35 -51.00
CA GLN A 94 25.48 -47.44 -50.05
C GLN A 94 26.60 -48.48 -49.78
N ALA A 95 26.55 -49.05 -48.55
CA ALA A 95 26.70 -50.49 -48.16
C ALA A 95 28.07 -51.21 -48.37
N PRO A 96 28.35 -52.41 -47.77
CA PRO A 96 27.45 -53.33 -47.06
C PRO A 96 27.98 -53.96 -45.74
N ALA A 97 27.10 -54.79 -45.16
CA ALA A 97 27.19 -55.57 -43.93
C ALA A 97 28.13 -56.79 -43.99
N TYR A 98 28.59 -57.27 -42.82
CA TYR A 98 28.84 -58.69 -42.52
C TYR A 98 28.86 -58.94 -41.00
N THR A 99 28.10 -59.95 -40.56
CA THR A 99 28.22 -60.67 -39.27
C THR A 99 28.63 -62.11 -39.61
N PRO A 100 29.40 -62.86 -38.80
CA PRO A 100 28.76 -63.59 -37.70
C PRO A 100 29.62 -64.00 -36.47
N ASN A 101 28.88 -64.42 -35.44
CA ASN A 101 29.12 -65.54 -34.51
C ASN A 101 29.88 -65.38 -33.17
N GLN A 102 29.08 -65.52 -32.10
CA GLN A 102 29.18 -66.41 -30.93
C GLN A 102 30.53 -66.64 -30.23
N GLY A 103 30.55 -66.34 -28.93
CA GLY A 103 31.54 -66.88 -27.98
C GLY A 103 31.36 -66.32 -26.56
N SER A 104 30.85 -67.16 -25.67
CA SER A 104 30.60 -66.96 -24.24
C SER A 104 31.84 -66.56 -23.43
N GLY A 105 31.69 -65.82 -22.33
CA GLY A 105 32.72 -65.73 -21.28
C GLY A 105 32.61 -64.52 -20.36
N MET A 106 32.37 -64.79 -19.08
CA MET A 106 32.17 -63.87 -17.96
C MET A 106 33.31 -62.87 -17.71
N THR A 107 33.00 -61.64 -17.29
CA THR A 107 33.17 -61.14 -15.89
C THR A 107 32.96 -59.61 -15.83
N GLU A 108 32.10 -59.19 -14.91
CA GLU A 108 31.75 -57.79 -14.65
C GLU A 108 32.90 -57.02 -13.99
N PHE A 109 33.30 -55.92 -14.62
CA PHE A 109 33.75 -54.70 -13.96
C PHE A 109 33.35 -53.50 -14.84
N SER A 110 32.13 -52.98 -14.66
CA SER A 110 31.73 -51.72 -15.30
C SER A 110 32.15 -50.54 -14.43
N GLN A 111 33.31 -49.97 -14.77
CA GLN A 111 33.53 -48.53 -14.62
C GLN A 111 32.43 -47.82 -15.42
N MET A 112 31.62 -46.97 -14.76
CA MET A 112 30.74 -46.05 -15.47
C MET A 112 31.60 -45.02 -16.19
N THR A 113 31.82 -45.28 -17.49
CA THR A 113 32.35 -44.35 -18.47
C THR A 113 31.37 -43.19 -18.61
N VAL A 114 31.79 -42.00 -18.20
CA VAL A 114 31.10 -40.74 -18.54
C VAL A 114 31.10 -40.63 -20.07
N SER A 115 29.93 -40.79 -20.67
CA SER A 115 29.73 -40.61 -22.10
C SER A 115 30.07 -39.15 -22.44
N GLY A 116 31.25 -38.95 -23.02
CA GLY A 116 31.72 -37.65 -23.47
C GLY A 116 30.92 -37.18 -24.67
N THR A 117 29.76 -36.57 -24.43
CA THR A 117 29.17 -35.65 -25.38
C THR A 117 30.12 -34.47 -25.51
N ILE A 118 30.76 -34.33 -26.68
CA ILE A 118 31.52 -33.14 -27.04
C ILE A 118 30.53 -31.98 -26.99
N ALA A 119 30.55 -31.23 -25.88
CA ALA A 119 29.74 -30.05 -25.71
C ALA A 119 30.17 -29.05 -26.79
N HIS A 120 29.26 -28.69 -27.69
CA HIS A 120 29.48 -27.57 -28.59
C HIS A 120 29.76 -26.33 -27.73
N ALA A 121 30.82 -25.60 -28.06
CA ALA A 121 31.14 -24.36 -27.37
C ALA A 121 29.98 -23.37 -27.54
N THR A 122 29.12 -23.26 -26.53
CA THR A 122 28.07 -22.25 -26.51
C THR A 122 28.71 -20.91 -26.16
N PRO A 123 28.36 -19.79 -26.84
CA PRO A 123 28.81 -18.46 -26.41
C PRO A 123 28.18 -18.02 -25.08
N TYR A 124 27.24 -18.82 -24.56
CA TYR A 124 26.49 -18.55 -23.35
C TYR A 124 27.22 -19.03 -22.11
N VAL A 125 27.13 -18.21 -21.07
CA VAL A 125 27.64 -18.51 -19.74
C VAL A 125 26.44 -18.73 -18.83
N SER A 126 26.26 -19.94 -18.33
CA SER A 126 25.27 -20.22 -17.28
C SER A 126 25.87 -19.91 -15.91
N ARG A 127 25.09 -19.24 -15.06
CA ARG A 127 25.44 -18.93 -13.67
C ARG A 127 24.21 -19.11 -12.80
N SER A 128 24.38 -19.77 -11.68
CA SER A 128 23.28 -20.12 -10.77
C SER A 128 23.40 -19.33 -9.48
N ARG A 129 22.27 -18.80 -9.00
CA ARG A 129 22.15 -18.25 -7.65
C ARG A 129 21.57 -19.32 -6.74
N VAL A 130 22.05 -19.39 -5.51
CA VAL A 130 21.41 -20.17 -4.45
C VAL A 130 21.18 -19.30 -3.24
N TYR A 131 20.08 -19.59 -2.57
CA TYR A 131 19.60 -18.87 -1.41
C TYR A 131 19.57 -19.82 -0.21
N ALA A 132 19.87 -19.30 0.97
CA ALA A 132 19.80 -20.05 2.22
C ALA A 132 19.33 -19.16 3.37
N PHE A 133 18.71 -19.75 4.38
CA PHE A 133 18.42 -19.07 5.64
C PHE A 133 19.71 -18.82 6.41
N VAL A 134 19.83 -17.64 7.01
CA VAL A 134 20.87 -17.38 8.00
C VAL A 134 20.34 -17.82 9.37
N VAL A 135 21.15 -18.60 10.07
CA VAL A 135 20.84 -19.13 11.40
C VAL A 135 21.71 -18.47 12.46
N ASP A 136 21.20 -18.38 13.69
CA ASP A 136 21.93 -17.90 14.85
C ASP A 136 22.92 -18.95 15.40
N GLU A 137 23.59 -18.63 16.51
CA GLU A 137 24.55 -19.51 17.18
C GLU A 137 23.94 -20.84 17.66
N THR A 138 22.61 -20.90 17.79
CA THR A 138 21.86 -22.10 18.19
C THR A 138 21.32 -22.89 16.99
N GLY A 139 21.58 -22.44 15.76
CA GLY A 139 21.10 -23.06 14.53
C GLY A 139 19.66 -22.70 14.18
N ASN A 140 19.06 -21.71 14.85
CA ASN A 140 17.70 -21.26 14.57
C ASN A 140 17.69 -20.13 13.53
N PRO A 141 16.76 -20.14 12.55
CA PRO A 141 16.63 -19.05 11.59
C PRO A 141 16.36 -17.70 12.26
N ILE A 142 17.04 -16.65 11.79
CA ILE A 142 16.89 -15.30 12.36
C ILE A 142 15.63 -14.66 11.78
N GLU A 143 14.59 -14.48 12.61
CA GLU A 143 13.36 -13.77 12.25
C GLU A 143 13.62 -12.26 12.18
N LEU A 144 13.23 -11.64 11.06
CA LEU A 144 13.26 -10.19 10.85
C LEU A 144 11.96 -9.53 11.32
N GLY A 145 10.83 -10.24 11.19
CA GLY A 145 9.53 -9.79 11.64
C GLY A 145 8.41 -10.74 11.26
N SER A 146 7.25 -10.55 11.90
CA SER A 146 6.03 -11.31 11.66
C SER A 146 4.89 -10.38 11.29
N GLY A 147 4.19 -10.67 10.19
CA GLY A 147 2.95 -10.03 9.80
C GLY A 147 1.73 -10.89 10.14
N ARG A 148 0.57 -10.51 9.57
CA ARG A 148 -0.71 -11.22 9.75
C ARG A 148 -0.66 -12.67 9.27
N PHE A 149 -0.20 -12.89 8.04
CA PHE A 149 -0.18 -14.23 7.41
C PHE A 149 1.21 -14.63 6.92
N ALA A 150 2.24 -13.79 7.09
CA ALA A 150 3.60 -14.08 6.63
C ALA A 150 4.63 -13.82 7.73
N LYS A 151 5.80 -14.47 7.61
CA LYS A 151 6.98 -14.24 8.46
C LYS A 151 8.19 -13.97 7.58
N ALA A 152 9.00 -12.98 7.96
CA ALA A 152 10.24 -12.64 7.27
C ALA A 152 11.45 -13.15 8.07
N TYR A 153 12.41 -13.75 7.38
CA TYR A 153 13.66 -14.26 7.93
C TYR A 153 14.85 -13.69 7.19
N LEU A 154 16.00 -13.64 7.86
CA LEU A 154 17.26 -13.29 7.22
C LEU A 154 17.74 -14.46 6.35
N GLY A 155 18.13 -14.14 5.12
CA GLY A 155 18.75 -15.08 4.21
C GLY A 155 20.06 -14.54 3.62
N GLU A 156 20.73 -15.41 2.88
CA GLU A 156 21.88 -15.09 2.06
C GLU A 156 21.73 -15.60 0.62
N GLU A 157 22.23 -14.82 -0.33
CA GLU A 157 22.41 -15.19 -1.73
C GLU A 157 23.90 -15.43 -2.01
N ARG A 158 24.20 -16.46 -2.79
CA ARG A 158 25.53 -16.68 -3.39
C ARG A 158 25.45 -17.16 -4.83
N TRP A 159 26.48 -16.85 -5.61
CA TRP A 159 26.75 -17.52 -6.88
C TRP A 159 27.32 -18.92 -6.61
N VAL A 160 26.74 -19.95 -7.23
CA VAL A 160 27.21 -21.34 -7.10
C VAL A 160 28.62 -21.49 -7.65
N GLU A 161 28.90 -20.85 -8.78
CA GLU A 161 30.17 -20.95 -9.49
C GLU A 161 31.22 -19.95 -8.98
N SER A 162 30.88 -19.10 -7.99
CA SER A 162 31.84 -18.16 -7.43
C SER A 162 32.80 -18.85 -6.47
N LYS A 163 34.10 -18.55 -6.64
CA LYS A 163 35.16 -18.96 -5.71
C LYS A 163 35.28 -18.03 -4.50
N THR A 164 34.47 -16.98 -4.42
CA THR A 164 34.49 -16.03 -3.30
C THR A 164 33.54 -16.47 -2.19
N THR A 165 33.87 -16.09 -0.96
CA THR A 165 32.99 -16.26 0.20
C THR A 165 31.90 -15.19 0.27
N LEU A 166 31.82 -14.28 -0.70
CA LEU A 166 30.90 -13.15 -0.65
C LEU A 166 29.44 -13.65 -0.68
N ARG A 167 28.69 -13.19 0.32
CA ARG A 167 27.26 -13.46 0.50
C ARG A 167 26.51 -12.15 0.46
N ARG A 168 25.48 -12.06 -0.38
CA ARG A 168 24.57 -10.91 -0.39
C ARG A 168 23.46 -11.21 0.61
N PRO A 169 23.24 -10.37 1.64
CA PRO A 169 22.12 -10.54 2.54
C PRO A 169 20.78 -10.26 1.83
N VAL A 170 19.78 -11.10 2.12
CA VAL A 170 18.42 -11.05 1.56
C VAL A 170 17.39 -11.24 2.67
N ALA A 171 16.13 -10.92 2.39
CA ALA A 171 15.00 -11.25 3.25
C ALA A 171 14.19 -12.38 2.60
N ILE A 172 13.84 -13.41 3.37
CA ILE A 172 13.01 -14.53 2.93
C ILE A 172 11.66 -14.40 3.64
N LYS A 173 10.61 -14.01 2.91
CA LYS A 173 9.24 -13.89 3.43
C LYS A 173 8.49 -15.16 3.09
N CYS A 174 8.00 -15.87 4.11
CA CYS A 174 7.27 -17.14 3.98
C CYS A 174 5.84 -16.99 4.47
N LEU A 175 4.91 -17.72 3.85
CA LEU A 175 3.54 -17.87 4.34
C LEU A 175 3.53 -18.62 5.68
N GLN A 176 2.74 -18.15 6.64
CA GLN A 176 2.57 -18.83 7.92
C GLN A 176 1.73 -20.09 7.76
N ARG A 177 2.01 -21.09 8.60
CA ARG A 177 1.25 -22.35 8.61
C ARG A 177 -0.14 -22.13 9.21
N GLY A 178 -1.16 -22.76 8.62
CA GLY A 178 -2.54 -22.70 9.13
C GLY A 178 -3.29 -21.39 8.84
N VAL A 179 -2.83 -20.59 7.89
CA VAL A 179 -3.56 -19.42 7.39
C VAL A 179 -4.83 -19.84 6.62
N THR A 180 -5.77 -18.93 6.46
CA THR A 180 -6.99 -19.18 5.67
C THR A 180 -6.66 -19.29 4.18
N GLY A 181 -7.52 -19.95 3.40
CA GLY A 181 -7.36 -19.99 1.93
C GLY A 181 -7.38 -18.59 1.30
N GLU A 182 -8.11 -17.65 1.89
CA GLU A 182 -8.11 -16.24 1.51
C GLU A 182 -6.73 -15.58 1.74
N ASP A 183 -6.10 -15.82 2.90
CA ASP A 183 -4.76 -15.29 3.19
C ASP A 183 -3.67 -15.94 2.32
N GLN A 184 -3.84 -17.21 1.94
CA GLN A 184 -2.97 -17.87 0.96
C GLN A 184 -3.12 -17.23 -0.44
N MET A 185 -4.35 -17.00 -0.90
CA MET A 185 -4.61 -16.30 -2.16
C MET A 185 -4.03 -14.89 -2.14
N ARG A 186 -4.14 -14.18 -1.00
CA ARG A 186 -3.51 -12.87 -0.83
C ARG A 186 -2.00 -12.92 -0.98
N PHE A 187 -1.34 -13.89 -0.36
CA PHE A 187 0.12 -14.03 -0.48
C PHE A 187 0.56 -14.32 -1.92
N GLN A 188 -0.20 -15.16 -2.64
CA GLN A 188 0.09 -15.48 -4.04
C GLN A 188 -0.11 -14.27 -4.97
N MET A 189 -1.21 -13.52 -4.80
CA MET A 189 -1.41 -12.28 -5.55
C MET A 189 -0.33 -11.24 -5.22
N GLU A 190 0.14 -11.18 -3.97
CA GLU A 190 1.21 -10.26 -3.57
C GLU A 190 2.51 -10.57 -4.36
N LYS A 191 2.85 -11.85 -4.51
CA LYS A 191 3.98 -12.27 -5.37
C LYS A 191 3.78 -11.83 -6.82
N GLU A 192 2.62 -12.13 -7.41
CA GLU A 192 2.34 -11.83 -8.81
C GLU A 192 2.40 -10.32 -9.09
N ILE A 193 1.80 -9.51 -8.22
CA ILE A 193 1.88 -8.06 -8.31
C ILE A 193 3.33 -7.61 -8.21
N LEU A 194 4.08 -8.12 -7.22
CA LEU A 194 5.45 -7.71 -7.01
C LEU A 194 6.33 -8.08 -8.22
N GLU A 195 6.15 -9.26 -8.82
CA GLU A 195 6.78 -9.68 -10.08
C GLU A 195 6.47 -8.70 -11.22
N ARG A 196 5.21 -8.30 -11.36
CA ARG A 196 4.76 -7.35 -12.39
C ARG A 196 5.39 -5.96 -12.23
N VAL A 197 5.56 -5.49 -11.00
CA VAL A 197 6.06 -4.12 -10.73
C VAL A 197 7.58 -4.02 -10.58
N GLN A 198 8.34 -5.07 -10.93
CA GLN A 198 9.80 -5.01 -10.93
C GLN A 198 10.38 -4.00 -11.94
N GLY A 199 11.60 -3.53 -11.66
CA GLY A 199 12.38 -2.66 -12.55
C GLY A 199 12.50 -1.19 -12.11
N HIS A 200 11.76 -0.76 -11.07
CA HIS A 200 11.88 0.59 -10.52
C HIS A 200 12.83 0.64 -9.31
N PRO A 201 13.75 1.62 -9.20
CA PRO A 201 14.73 1.69 -8.11
C PRO A 201 14.11 1.85 -6.72
N ASN A 202 12.90 2.39 -6.63
CA ASN A 202 12.17 2.63 -5.38
C ASN A 202 11.04 1.62 -5.11
N ILE A 203 11.02 0.48 -5.80
CA ILE A 203 10.21 -0.69 -5.43
C ILE A 203 11.17 -1.77 -4.89
N VAL A 204 10.71 -2.56 -3.93
CA VAL A 204 11.49 -3.69 -3.38
C VAL A 204 11.79 -4.72 -4.47
N GLU A 205 13.05 -5.10 -4.60
CA GLU A 205 13.52 -6.07 -5.58
C GLU A 205 13.12 -7.48 -5.14
N LEU A 206 12.39 -8.18 -6.01
CA LEU A 206 12.10 -9.60 -5.90
C LEU A 206 13.21 -10.37 -6.61
N LEU A 207 13.97 -11.16 -5.85
CA LEU A 207 15.11 -11.95 -6.32
C LEU A 207 14.71 -13.38 -6.72
N GLY A 208 13.56 -13.84 -6.23
CA GLY A 208 12.98 -15.14 -6.57
C GLY A 208 11.76 -15.45 -5.71
N SER A 209 10.95 -16.39 -6.15
CA SER A 209 9.76 -16.90 -5.46
C SER A 209 9.72 -18.43 -5.62
N GLY A 210 9.01 -19.12 -4.72
CA GLY A 210 8.88 -20.57 -4.79
C GLY A 210 7.65 -21.09 -4.05
N GLU A 211 7.20 -22.27 -4.45
CA GLU A 211 6.06 -22.98 -3.87
C GLU A 211 6.23 -24.50 -4.05
N GLY A 212 6.27 -25.25 -2.94
CA GLY A 212 6.12 -26.72 -2.91
C GLY A 212 7.23 -27.56 -3.55
N ASP A 213 7.98 -27.04 -4.52
CA ASP A 213 9.02 -27.71 -5.30
C ASP A 213 10.33 -27.92 -4.53
N SER A 214 10.56 -27.10 -3.50
CA SER A 214 11.81 -27.05 -2.75
C SER A 214 11.63 -27.52 -1.31
N ALA A 215 11.10 -28.74 -1.09
CA ALA A 215 10.76 -29.26 0.24
C ALA A 215 11.91 -29.21 1.28
N GLY A 216 13.16 -29.19 0.80
CA GLY A 216 14.35 -29.05 1.64
C GLY A 216 14.74 -27.61 2.01
N PHE A 217 14.15 -26.58 1.38
CA PHE A 217 14.56 -25.19 1.53
C PHE A 217 14.23 -24.62 2.91
N ILE A 218 13.03 -24.88 3.42
CA ILE A 218 12.61 -24.42 4.75
C ILE A 218 13.37 -25.21 5.83
N PRO A 219 14.11 -24.55 6.75
CA PRO A 219 14.85 -25.22 7.81
C PRO A 219 13.91 -26.01 8.75
N PRO A 220 14.32 -27.21 9.23
CA PRO A 220 13.49 -28.03 10.11
C PRO A 220 12.89 -27.28 11.30
N ALA A 221 13.66 -26.36 11.91
CA ALA A 221 13.26 -25.56 13.06
C ALA A 221 12.02 -24.66 12.84
N VAL A 222 11.67 -24.34 11.58
CA VAL A 222 10.54 -23.45 11.26
C VAL A 222 9.46 -24.11 10.38
N ARG A 223 9.63 -25.36 9.95
CA ARG A 223 8.63 -26.09 9.13
C ARG A 223 7.27 -26.27 9.80
N GLU A 224 7.22 -26.18 11.13
CA GLU A 224 5.94 -26.21 11.88
C GLU A 224 5.25 -24.85 11.93
N ARG A 225 5.94 -23.77 11.55
CA ARG A 225 5.44 -22.39 11.66
C ARG A 225 5.14 -21.74 10.32
N VAL A 226 5.77 -22.21 9.24
CA VAL A 226 5.60 -21.65 7.89
C VAL A 226 5.36 -22.75 6.86
N GLU A 227 4.60 -22.41 5.83
CA GLU A 227 4.45 -23.24 4.64
C GLU A 227 5.68 -23.14 3.73
N ASN A 228 5.84 -24.10 2.81
CA ASN A 228 6.87 -24.03 1.76
C ASN A 228 6.41 -23.15 0.60
N ASP A 229 6.06 -21.91 0.93
CA ASP A 229 5.51 -20.90 0.04
C ASP A 229 6.20 -19.56 0.42
N PHE A 230 7.05 -19.05 -0.46
CA PHE A 230 7.97 -17.96 -0.11
C PHE A 230 8.32 -17.01 -1.27
N MET A 231 8.83 -15.84 -0.88
CA MET A 231 9.47 -14.85 -1.75
C MET A 231 10.80 -14.40 -1.14
N ILE A 232 11.78 -14.15 -2.01
CA ILE A 232 13.13 -13.73 -1.67
C ILE A 232 13.31 -12.29 -2.12
N LEU A 233 13.48 -11.40 -1.17
CA LEU A 233 13.52 -9.96 -1.37
C LEU A 233 14.91 -9.42 -1.05
N GLU A 234 15.28 -8.29 -1.66
CA GLU A 234 16.45 -7.56 -1.16
C GLU A 234 16.28 -7.15 0.32
N LEU A 235 17.39 -7.11 1.06
CA LEU A 235 17.35 -6.71 2.47
C LEU A 235 17.54 -5.18 2.66
N LEU A 236 16.60 -4.59 3.40
CA LEU A 236 16.58 -3.21 3.88
C LEU A 236 16.83 -3.17 5.40
N ASP A 237 17.14 -1.99 5.94
CA ASP A 237 17.53 -1.85 7.36
C ASP A 237 16.31 -1.79 8.30
N MET A 238 15.22 -1.13 7.91
CA MET A 238 13.98 -0.96 8.70
C MET A 238 12.85 -0.35 7.86
N SER A 239 11.63 -0.29 8.41
CA SER A 239 10.55 0.55 7.87
C SER A 239 10.66 2.01 8.31
N LEU A 240 10.03 2.92 7.57
CA LEU A 240 9.92 4.32 7.95
C LEU A 240 9.14 4.48 9.25
N GLU A 241 8.13 3.63 9.50
CA GLU A 241 7.43 3.60 10.79
C GLU A 241 8.38 3.30 11.96
N GLU A 242 9.21 2.26 11.84
CA GLU A 242 10.18 1.90 12.88
C GLU A 242 11.17 3.05 13.12
N ARG A 243 11.61 3.72 12.04
CA ARG A 243 12.51 4.86 12.11
C ARG A 243 11.91 6.04 12.87
N LEU A 244 10.63 6.37 12.63
CA LEU A 244 9.95 7.52 13.23
C LEU A 244 9.50 7.25 14.68
N LYS A 245 8.98 6.05 14.97
CA LYS A 245 8.57 5.69 16.34
C LYS A 245 9.75 5.32 17.24
N GLY A 246 10.88 4.95 16.63
CA GLY A 246 12.03 4.36 17.31
C GLY A 246 11.81 2.86 17.52
N ALA A 247 12.86 2.05 17.31
CA ALA A 247 12.78 0.62 17.57
C ALA A 247 12.60 0.38 19.08
N ARG A 248 11.75 -0.59 19.48
CA ARG A 248 11.57 -0.98 20.90
C ARG A 248 12.89 -1.26 21.64
N GLN A 249 13.95 -1.61 20.91
CA GLN A 249 15.28 -1.91 21.43
C GLN A 249 16.32 -0.78 21.25
N LYS A 250 16.05 0.28 20.49
CA LYS A 250 16.97 1.40 20.27
C LYS A 250 16.30 2.73 20.64
N ARG A 251 16.88 3.45 21.61
CA ARG A 251 16.45 4.78 22.07
C ARG A 251 16.61 5.92 21.04
N ARG A 252 16.68 5.63 19.73
CA ARG A 252 16.91 6.65 18.70
C ARG A 252 15.76 6.62 17.71
N ARG A 253 14.85 7.59 17.83
CA ARG A 253 13.81 7.90 16.86
C ARG A 253 14.24 9.08 16.00
N ASP A 254 13.84 9.10 14.73
CA ASP A 254 14.01 10.28 13.87
C ASP A 254 12.82 11.22 14.13
N ASP A 255 13.06 12.23 14.97
CA ASP A 255 12.02 13.21 15.34
C ASP A 255 12.02 14.36 14.32
N LEU A 256 11.18 14.25 13.31
CA LEU A 256 11.05 15.25 12.25
C LEU A 256 10.58 16.61 12.79
N LEU A 257 9.86 16.63 13.91
CA LEU A 257 9.40 17.88 14.54
C LEU A 257 10.51 18.60 15.31
N ALA A 258 11.61 17.90 15.65
CA ALA A 258 12.74 18.49 16.35
C ALA A 258 13.60 19.41 15.48
N VAL A 259 13.39 19.42 14.17
CA VAL A 259 14.08 20.32 13.23
C VAL A 259 13.12 21.38 12.66
N PRO A 260 13.62 22.57 12.28
CA PRO A 260 12.81 23.61 11.65
C PRO A 260 12.15 23.12 10.36
N LEU A 261 10.98 23.67 10.00
CA LEU A 261 10.22 23.26 8.82
C LEU A 261 11.06 23.20 7.54
N ARG A 262 11.97 24.18 7.34
CA ARG A 262 12.88 24.23 6.18
C ARG A 262 13.78 22.99 6.06
N GLU A 263 14.28 22.46 7.18
CA GLU A 263 15.06 21.22 7.17
C GLU A 263 14.15 19.98 7.16
N ARG A 264 13.02 20.06 7.87
CA ARG A 264 12.01 18.99 7.92
C ARG A 264 11.55 18.62 6.52
N ILE A 265 11.15 19.60 5.70
CA ILE A 265 10.64 19.33 4.36
C ILE A 265 11.66 18.60 3.50
N PHE A 266 12.95 18.93 3.64
CA PHE A 266 14.01 18.22 2.93
C PHE A 266 14.04 16.73 3.30
N ARG A 267 14.04 16.42 4.61
CA ARG A 267 14.00 15.02 5.08
C ARG A 267 12.73 14.30 4.64
N VAL A 268 11.59 14.99 4.65
CA VAL A 268 10.31 14.43 4.19
C VAL A 268 10.37 14.10 2.69
N LEU A 269 10.92 14.99 1.86
CA LEU A 269 11.08 14.77 0.42
C LEU A 269 12.05 13.63 0.08
N GLU A 270 13.02 13.32 0.94
CA GLU A 270 13.86 12.12 0.80
C GLU A 270 13.06 10.82 0.90
N TYR A 271 11.90 10.83 1.57
CA TYR A 271 10.99 9.70 1.62
C TYR A 271 9.90 9.78 0.56
N THR A 272 9.19 10.91 0.46
CA THR A 272 7.96 10.99 -0.32
C THR A 272 8.19 11.01 -1.82
N VAL A 273 9.27 11.65 -2.31
CA VAL A 273 9.57 11.66 -3.75
C VAL A 273 9.84 10.25 -4.29
N PRO A 274 10.75 9.44 -3.68
CA PRO A 274 10.93 8.04 -4.06
C PRO A 274 9.67 7.18 -4.06
N VAL A 275 8.77 7.39 -3.09
CA VAL A 275 7.53 6.61 -3.00
C VAL A 275 6.54 7.08 -4.07
N ALA A 276 6.40 8.39 -4.28
CA ALA A 276 5.53 8.94 -5.31
C ALA A 276 5.96 8.50 -6.72
N THR A 277 7.27 8.47 -7.02
CA THR A 277 7.77 7.97 -8.32
C THR A 277 7.58 6.46 -8.48
N ALA A 278 7.71 5.68 -7.40
CA ALA A 278 7.39 4.25 -7.42
C ALA A 278 5.90 4.00 -7.74
N VAL A 279 5.01 4.80 -7.14
CA VAL A 279 3.57 4.73 -7.38
C VAL A 279 3.24 5.20 -8.80
N GLU A 280 3.86 6.27 -9.28
CA GLU A 280 3.73 6.75 -10.66
C GLU A 280 4.10 5.65 -11.66
N PHE A 281 5.25 4.99 -11.47
CA PHE A 281 5.67 3.86 -12.31
C PHE A 281 4.67 2.71 -12.25
N SER A 282 4.22 2.34 -11.05
CA SER A 282 3.24 1.26 -10.87
C SER A 282 1.92 1.58 -11.59
N HIS A 283 1.43 2.81 -11.49
CA HIS A 283 0.19 3.27 -12.11
C HIS A 283 0.31 3.35 -13.63
N LEU A 284 1.35 4.02 -14.14
CA LEU A 284 1.42 4.41 -15.56
C LEU A 284 2.11 3.37 -16.44
N VAL A 285 3.10 2.65 -15.91
CA VAL A 285 3.91 1.69 -16.68
C VAL A 285 3.44 0.25 -16.47
N ARG A 286 2.95 -0.07 -15.27
CA ARG A 286 2.56 -1.43 -14.90
C ARG A 286 1.05 -1.63 -14.76
N ASP A 287 0.28 -0.54 -14.77
CA ASP A 287 -1.16 -0.52 -14.54
C ASP A 287 -1.57 -1.31 -13.30
N THR A 288 -0.95 -0.96 -12.17
CA THR A 288 -1.12 -1.66 -10.90
C THR A 288 -1.18 -0.67 -9.74
N CYS A 289 -2.14 -0.85 -8.84
CA CYS A 289 -2.30 -0.04 -7.64
C CYS A 289 -1.74 -0.78 -6.41
N HIS A 290 -1.21 -0.03 -5.44
CA HIS A 290 -0.63 -0.56 -4.22
C HIS A 290 -1.66 -0.84 -3.12
N ARG A 291 -2.63 0.06 -2.92
CA ARG A 291 -3.78 -0.03 -2.00
C ARG A 291 -3.47 -0.12 -0.50
N ASP A 292 -2.22 0.09 -0.08
CA ASP A 292 -1.84 0.05 1.34
C ASP A 292 -0.55 0.85 1.58
N ILE A 293 -0.50 2.07 1.06
CA ILE A 293 0.66 2.93 1.25
C ILE A 293 0.61 3.50 2.66
N LYS A 294 1.63 3.18 3.47
CA LYS A 294 1.80 3.64 4.85
C LYS A 294 3.26 3.59 5.27
N PRO A 295 3.66 4.26 6.36
CA PRO A 295 5.06 4.27 6.80
C PRO A 295 5.65 2.88 7.09
N ALA A 296 4.82 1.89 7.45
CA ALA A 296 5.27 0.51 7.68
C ALA A 296 5.70 -0.20 6.38
N ASN A 297 5.12 0.19 5.23
CA ASN A 297 5.37 -0.41 3.92
C ASN A 297 6.43 0.36 3.10
N ILE A 298 6.99 1.42 3.69
CA ILE A 298 8.11 2.19 3.12
C ILE A 298 9.38 1.73 3.83
N LEU A 299 10.21 0.96 3.16
CA LEU A 299 11.46 0.42 3.69
C LEU A 299 12.64 1.35 3.37
N VAL A 300 13.59 1.43 4.31
CA VAL A 300 14.77 2.29 4.19
C VAL A 300 16.06 1.49 4.36
N LYS A 301 17.06 1.80 3.53
CA LYS A 301 18.45 1.39 3.72
C LYS A 301 19.26 2.62 4.08
N LEU A 302 19.87 2.61 5.26
CA LEU A 302 20.63 3.73 5.77
C LEU A 302 21.93 3.90 4.98
N PRO A 303 22.36 5.14 4.73
CA PRO A 303 23.66 5.41 4.14
C PRO A 303 24.77 4.88 5.05
N ASP A 304 25.86 4.36 4.46
CA ASP A 304 27.04 3.98 5.23
C ASP A 304 27.69 5.25 5.81
N PRO A 305 27.79 5.38 7.14
CA PRO A 305 28.36 6.57 7.77
C PRO A 305 29.83 6.82 7.44
N ASN A 306 30.54 5.81 6.91
CA ASN A 306 31.94 5.93 6.54
C ASN A 306 32.13 6.39 5.08
N LEU A 307 31.06 6.47 4.29
CA LEU A 307 31.10 6.82 2.88
C LEU A 307 30.46 8.20 2.66
N ARG A 308 31.25 9.17 2.17
CA ARG A 308 30.80 10.55 1.95
C ARG A 308 29.72 10.72 0.87
N GLY A 309 29.60 9.76 -0.04
CA GLY A 309 28.57 9.75 -1.08
C GLY A 309 27.45 8.73 -0.86
N ALA A 310 27.42 8.03 0.29
CA ALA A 310 26.35 7.08 0.54
C ALA A 310 25.03 7.83 0.76
N GLN A 311 24.01 7.41 0.03
CA GLN A 311 22.66 7.94 0.14
C GLN A 311 21.74 6.90 0.77
N MET A 312 20.71 7.38 1.46
CA MET A 312 19.61 6.53 1.90
C MET A 312 18.89 5.97 0.68
N LYS A 313 18.55 4.68 0.70
CA LYS A 313 17.62 4.11 -0.28
C LYS A 313 16.24 3.99 0.35
N VAL A 314 15.22 4.41 -0.37
CA VAL A 314 13.82 4.29 0.02
C VAL A 314 13.11 3.41 -0.99
N LYS A 315 12.38 2.41 -0.49
CA LYS A 315 11.70 1.40 -1.31
C LYS A 315 10.31 1.10 -0.80
N LEU A 316 9.35 1.06 -1.71
CA LEU A 316 7.98 0.66 -1.46
C LEU A 316 7.87 -0.88 -1.50
N ALA A 317 7.22 -1.46 -0.51
CA ALA A 317 7.03 -2.90 -0.32
C ALA A 317 5.57 -3.23 0.06
N ASP A 318 5.22 -4.52 0.10
CA ASP A 318 3.92 -5.02 0.57
C ASP A 318 2.70 -4.46 -0.19
N PHE A 319 2.63 -4.74 -1.50
CA PHE A 319 1.47 -4.40 -2.32
C PHE A 319 0.24 -5.17 -1.84
N ASN A 320 -0.81 -4.46 -1.42
CA ASN A 320 -1.98 -5.08 -0.83
C ASN A 320 -2.99 -5.47 -1.91
N VAL A 321 -3.40 -6.72 -1.82
CA VAL A 321 -4.30 -7.39 -2.75
C VAL A 321 -5.71 -7.58 -2.21
N GLY A 322 -5.91 -7.35 -0.91
CA GLY A 322 -7.16 -7.64 -0.20
C GLY A 322 -8.37 -6.81 -0.64
N LYS A 323 -8.22 -5.89 -1.60
CA LYS A 323 -9.32 -5.13 -2.22
C LYS A 323 -9.40 -5.30 -3.75
N VAL A 324 -8.59 -6.18 -4.34
CA VAL A 324 -8.62 -6.47 -5.80
C VAL A 324 -9.63 -7.56 -6.12
N ALA A 325 -9.79 -8.55 -5.25
CA ALA A 325 -10.49 -9.78 -5.57
C ALA A 325 -11.67 -9.96 -4.62
N ASP A 326 -12.79 -9.33 -4.95
CA ASP A 326 -14.00 -10.04 -5.37
C ASP A 326 -15.17 -9.07 -5.37
N ALA A 327 -15.94 -9.07 -6.47
CA ALA A 327 -17.30 -8.56 -6.43
C ALA A 327 -18.19 -9.48 -5.55
N ASP A 328 -17.81 -10.75 -5.41
CA ASP A 328 -18.54 -11.82 -4.73
C ASP A 328 -18.23 -12.01 -3.22
N LEU A 329 -17.18 -11.37 -2.66
CA LEU A 329 -16.81 -11.49 -1.24
C LEU A 329 -17.28 -10.27 -0.45
N ASP A 330 -18.51 -10.42 0.01
CA ASP A 330 -19.11 -9.91 1.24
C ASP A 330 -18.49 -8.70 1.96
N VAL A 331 -19.36 -7.70 2.12
CA VAL A 331 -19.27 -6.44 2.88
C VAL A 331 -18.96 -6.64 4.38
N SER A 332 -18.88 -7.88 4.86
CA SER A 332 -18.75 -8.22 6.28
C SER A 332 -17.30 -8.19 6.81
N MET A 333 -16.28 -8.29 5.95
CA MET A 333 -14.88 -8.41 6.37
C MET A 333 -14.15 -7.07 6.59
N THR A 334 -14.59 -5.98 5.95
CA THR A 334 -13.94 -4.65 6.06
C THR A 334 -14.07 -4.03 7.46
N ARG A 335 -15.02 -4.47 8.30
CA ARG A 335 -15.23 -3.94 9.65
C ARG A 335 -14.40 -4.60 10.76
N PHE A 336 -13.94 -5.85 10.60
CA PHE A 336 -13.40 -6.63 11.73
C PHE A 336 -11.87 -6.78 11.76
N GLN A 337 -11.13 -6.29 10.76
CA GLN A 337 -9.68 -6.58 10.64
C GLN A 337 -8.80 -5.37 10.30
N ALA A 338 -9.25 -4.15 10.56
CA ALA A 338 -8.34 -3.02 10.52
C ALA A 338 -7.42 -3.06 11.75
N VAL A 339 -6.12 -3.27 11.54
CA VAL A 339 -5.12 -2.98 12.58
C VAL A 339 -5.32 -1.51 12.99
N PRO A 340 -5.50 -1.18 14.29
CA PRO A 340 -5.93 0.15 14.74
C PRO A 340 -5.11 1.36 14.22
N GLY A 341 -3.90 1.14 13.69
CA GLY A 341 -3.04 2.17 13.09
C GLY A 341 -3.09 2.30 11.56
N THR A 342 -3.68 1.35 10.82
CA THR A 342 -3.72 1.36 9.34
C THR A 342 -4.82 2.30 8.79
N LEU A 343 -5.88 2.55 9.58
CA LEU A 343 -7.02 3.36 9.16
C LEU A 343 -6.66 4.80 8.77
N TYR A 344 -5.62 5.38 9.37
CA TYR A 344 -5.26 6.79 9.16
C TYR A 344 -4.73 7.13 7.76
N PHE A 345 -4.29 6.12 6.99
CA PHE A 345 -3.75 6.32 5.65
C PHE A 345 -4.74 5.85 4.57
N GLN A 346 -5.85 5.24 4.97
CA GLN A 346 -6.80 4.62 4.06
C GLN A 346 -7.73 5.68 3.46
N SER A 347 -8.00 5.58 2.16
CA SER A 347 -8.92 6.50 1.47
C SER A 347 -10.39 6.26 1.85
N PRO A 348 -11.29 7.23 1.64
CA PRO A 348 -12.71 7.07 1.93
C PRO A 348 -13.34 5.89 1.20
N GLU A 349 -13.05 5.73 -0.10
CA GLU A 349 -13.53 4.60 -0.91
C GLU A 349 -12.96 3.25 -0.48
N GLN A 350 -11.87 3.26 0.29
CA GLN A 350 -11.32 2.07 0.90
C GLN A 350 -12.00 1.73 2.23
N GLU A 351 -12.47 2.72 3.00
CA GLU A 351 -13.18 2.55 4.28
C GLU A 351 -14.65 2.20 4.07
N THR A 352 -15.34 2.96 3.21
CA THR A 352 -16.73 2.73 2.84
C THR A 352 -16.82 2.66 1.32
N ASN A 353 -16.84 1.43 0.79
CA ASN A 353 -16.87 1.17 -0.64
C ASN A 353 -18.28 0.86 -1.18
N THR A 354 -19.33 0.98 -0.38
CA THR A 354 -20.70 0.66 -0.82
C THR A 354 -21.67 1.76 -0.45
N PHE A 355 -22.60 2.04 -1.35
CA PHE A 355 -23.75 2.90 -1.07
C PHE A 355 -24.96 2.44 -1.87
N GLU A 356 -26.14 2.81 -1.38
CA GLU A 356 -27.42 2.45 -1.98
C GLU A 356 -28.00 3.63 -2.75
N ILE A 357 -28.68 3.32 -3.85
CA ILE A 357 -29.34 4.29 -4.73
C ILE A 357 -30.70 3.78 -5.16
N LEU A 358 -31.69 4.66 -5.25
CA LEU A 358 -33.00 4.33 -5.83
C LEU A 358 -32.92 4.34 -7.35
N VAL A 359 -33.32 3.24 -7.99
CA VAL A 359 -33.13 3.00 -9.43
C VAL A 359 -34.33 2.39 -10.14
N ASN A 360 -34.37 2.60 -11.46
CA ASN A 360 -35.17 1.82 -12.40
C ASN A 360 -34.24 1.04 -13.32
N CYS A 361 -34.50 -0.25 -13.47
CA CYS A 361 -33.78 -1.13 -14.37
C CYS A 361 -34.74 -1.69 -15.41
N THR A 362 -34.35 -1.63 -16.69
CA THR A 362 -35.14 -2.24 -17.78
C THR A 362 -34.42 -3.46 -18.29
N GLN A 363 -35.09 -4.62 -18.29
CA GLN A 363 -34.54 -5.85 -18.84
C GLN A 363 -34.11 -5.65 -20.30
N GLY A 364 -32.90 -6.09 -20.63
CA GLY A 364 -32.31 -5.93 -21.96
C GLY A 364 -31.73 -4.53 -22.23
N SER A 365 -31.87 -3.58 -21.31
CA SER A 365 -31.22 -2.26 -21.40
C SER A 365 -29.91 -2.26 -20.59
N PRO A 366 -28.80 -1.70 -21.12
CA PRO A 366 -27.62 -1.43 -20.32
C PRO A 366 -27.76 -0.16 -19.46
N GLU A 367 -28.82 0.62 -19.65
CA GLU A 367 -29.05 1.85 -18.90
C GLU A 367 -29.86 1.58 -17.63
N VAL A 368 -29.34 2.06 -16.50
CA VAL A 368 -30.02 2.11 -15.21
C VAL A 368 -30.28 3.58 -14.88
N GLU A 369 -31.53 3.93 -14.66
CA GLU A 369 -31.91 5.28 -14.22
C GLU A 369 -31.85 5.35 -12.71
N PHE A 370 -31.35 6.45 -12.15
CA PHE A 370 -31.34 6.70 -10.71
C PHE A 370 -32.05 8.00 -10.36
N PHE A 371 -32.57 8.11 -9.14
CA PHE A 371 -33.42 9.25 -8.74
C PHE A 371 -32.78 10.13 -7.68
N GLU A 372 -31.88 9.58 -6.89
CA GLU A 372 -31.25 10.25 -5.76
C GLU A 372 -29.97 10.97 -6.19
N ASP A 373 -29.69 12.09 -5.51
CA ASP A 373 -28.38 12.72 -5.58
C ASP A 373 -27.51 12.07 -4.50
N PHE A 374 -26.33 11.56 -4.89
CA PHE A 374 -25.44 10.81 -4.00
C PHE A 374 -24.03 11.38 -4.02
N TYR A 375 -23.38 11.36 -2.86
CA TYR A 375 -22.12 12.06 -2.59
C TYR A 375 -20.86 11.47 -3.25
N ILE A 376 -20.95 10.27 -3.80
CA ILE A 376 -19.82 9.50 -4.31
C ILE A 376 -19.97 9.34 -5.82
N ASP A 377 -19.07 9.94 -6.60
CA ASP A 377 -19.08 9.76 -8.06
C ASP A 377 -19.07 8.28 -8.43
N ILE A 378 -19.74 7.91 -9.52
CA ILE A 378 -19.70 6.54 -10.09
C ILE A 378 -18.78 6.57 -11.30
N TYR A 379 -17.85 5.64 -11.35
CA TYR A 379 -16.85 5.53 -12.40
C TYR A 379 -16.92 4.17 -13.10
N GLU A 380 -16.21 4.07 -14.21
CA GLU A 380 -15.89 2.78 -14.82
C GLU A 380 -15.28 1.81 -13.79
N HIS A 381 -15.62 0.53 -13.92
CA HIS A 381 -15.20 -0.58 -13.06
C HIS A 381 -15.81 -0.60 -11.64
N ASP A 382 -16.62 0.38 -11.27
CA ASP A 382 -17.54 0.20 -10.14
C ASP A 382 -18.54 -0.91 -10.48
N THR A 383 -19.15 -1.51 -9.47
CA THR A 383 -20.11 -2.61 -9.66
C THR A 383 -21.49 -2.17 -9.21
N PHE A 384 -22.49 -2.50 -10.01
CA PHE A 384 -23.90 -2.30 -9.72
C PHE A 384 -24.59 -3.65 -9.50
N SER A 385 -25.48 -3.72 -8.52
CA SER A 385 -26.40 -4.85 -8.30
C SER A 385 -27.71 -4.34 -7.74
N LEU A 386 -28.81 -5.06 -7.95
CA LEU A 386 -30.01 -4.82 -7.16
C LEU A 386 -29.83 -5.37 -5.74
N PHE A 387 -30.41 -4.69 -4.76
CA PHE A 387 -30.37 -5.14 -3.37
C PHE A 387 -31.00 -6.53 -3.24
N ASN A 388 -30.37 -7.43 -2.46
CA ASN A 388 -30.74 -8.85 -2.33
C ASN A 388 -30.71 -9.68 -3.63
N ARG A 389 -29.99 -9.23 -4.66
CA ARG A 389 -29.72 -10.03 -5.87
C ARG A 389 -28.23 -10.37 -5.97
N ASN A 390 -27.94 -11.54 -6.54
CA ASN A 390 -26.57 -12.03 -6.72
C ASN A 390 -25.94 -11.53 -8.03
N GLU A 391 -26.76 -11.07 -8.98
CA GLU A 391 -26.26 -10.63 -10.28
C GLU A 391 -25.56 -9.27 -10.16
N MET A 392 -24.33 -9.22 -10.64
CA MET A 392 -23.47 -8.04 -10.59
C MET A 392 -23.05 -7.59 -11.98
N TYR A 393 -23.11 -6.29 -12.18
CA TYR A 393 -22.83 -5.62 -13.44
C TYR A 393 -21.69 -4.64 -13.24
N SER A 394 -20.64 -4.73 -14.04
CA SER A 394 -19.62 -3.67 -14.04
C SER A 394 -20.19 -2.44 -14.72
N ILE A 395 -19.90 -1.28 -14.15
CA ILE A 395 -20.31 0.01 -14.69
C ILE A 395 -19.27 0.42 -15.73
N ALA A 396 -19.75 0.77 -16.92
CA ALA A 396 -18.94 1.29 -18.02
C ALA A 396 -18.82 2.81 -17.97
N ALA A 397 -19.91 3.51 -17.61
CA ALA A 397 -19.93 4.95 -17.46
C ALA A 397 -21.09 5.39 -16.56
N ALA A 398 -21.04 6.62 -16.07
CA ALA A 398 -22.18 7.26 -15.42
C ALA A 398 -22.36 8.67 -15.99
N ASP A 399 -23.59 9.00 -16.40
CA ASP A 399 -24.00 10.34 -16.78
C ASP A 399 -24.89 10.90 -15.67
N ARG A 400 -24.30 11.72 -14.82
CA ARG A 400 -24.99 12.32 -13.69
C ARG A 400 -26.00 13.38 -14.12
N THR A 401 -25.77 14.06 -15.24
CA THR A 401 -26.69 15.08 -15.78
C THR A 401 -27.99 14.42 -16.24
N ARG A 402 -27.88 13.24 -16.84
CA ARG A 402 -29.03 12.44 -17.28
C ARG A 402 -29.56 11.49 -16.22
N LYS A 403 -28.94 11.44 -15.04
CA LYS A 403 -29.19 10.48 -13.98
C LYS A 403 -29.19 9.01 -14.46
N LYS A 404 -28.17 8.64 -15.24
CA LYS A 404 -28.01 7.30 -15.81
C LYS A 404 -26.68 6.67 -15.45
N ILE A 405 -26.72 5.36 -15.17
CA ILE A 405 -25.56 4.48 -15.10
C ILE A 405 -25.62 3.59 -16.34
N LEU A 406 -24.49 3.48 -17.04
CA LEU A 406 -24.33 2.57 -18.18
C LEU A 406 -23.57 1.33 -17.72
N LEU A 407 -24.20 0.18 -17.81
CA LEU A 407 -23.62 -1.13 -17.50
C LEU A 407 -22.79 -1.65 -18.68
N ASN A 408 -21.79 -2.48 -18.39
CA ASN A 408 -20.93 -3.13 -19.39
C ASN A 408 -21.68 -4.17 -20.25
N ARG A 409 -22.84 -4.64 -19.78
CA ARG A 409 -23.73 -5.56 -20.47
C ARG A 409 -25.19 -5.19 -20.20
N PRO A 410 -26.13 -5.57 -21.08
CA PRO A 410 -27.56 -5.40 -20.82
C PRO A 410 -27.99 -6.01 -19.48
N PHE A 411 -28.89 -5.33 -18.78
CA PHE A 411 -29.50 -5.81 -17.54
C PHE A 411 -30.31 -7.09 -17.82
N ALA A 412 -29.94 -8.21 -17.18
CA ALA A 412 -30.48 -9.53 -17.51
C ALA A 412 -31.75 -9.88 -16.71
N GLU A 413 -31.89 -9.32 -15.51
CA GLU A 413 -33.02 -9.58 -14.62
C GLU A 413 -34.31 -8.89 -15.11
N PRO A 414 -35.50 -9.30 -14.62
CA PRO A 414 -36.77 -8.64 -14.94
C PRO A 414 -36.71 -7.14 -14.67
N SER A 415 -37.44 -6.36 -15.48
CA SER A 415 -37.54 -4.91 -15.26
C SER A 415 -38.11 -4.60 -13.88
N GLU A 416 -37.48 -3.66 -13.19
CA GLU A 416 -37.82 -3.25 -11.83
C GLU A 416 -37.85 -1.71 -11.78
N ILE A 417 -38.78 -1.17 -10.99
CA ILE A 417 -39.03 0.27 -10.90
C ILE A 417 -39.04 0.66 -9.41
N ASN A 418 -38.38 1.76 -9.06
CA ASN A 418 -38.29 2.28 -7.70
C ASN A 418 -37.73 1.27 -6.70
N VAL A 419 -36.67 0.55 -7.10
CA VAL A 419 -36.00 -0.44 -6.25
C VAL A 419 -34.65 0.09 -5.76
N ARG A 420 -34.16 -0.46 -4.64
CA ARG A 420 -32.83 -0.15 -4.13
C ARG A 420 -31.79 -0.92 -4.93
N GLY A 421 -30.91 -0.18 -5.60
CA GLY A 421 -29.66 -0.66 -6.16
C GLY A 421 -28.51 -0.43 -5.18
N ARG A 422 -27.49 -1.25 -5.28
CA ARG A 422 -26.23 -1.15 -4.53
C ARG A 422 -25.10 -0.90 -5.52
N VAL A 423 -24.35 0.16 -5.29
CA VAL A 423 -23.11 0.46 -6.01
C VAL A 423 -21.92 0.15 -5.10
N VAL A 424 -21.00 -0.67 -5.62
CA VAL A 424 -19.73 -1.01 -4.98
C VAL A 424 -18.60 -0.30 -5.72
N LYS A 425 -17.89 0.56 -5.00
CA LYS A 425 -16.76 1.36 -5.47
C LYS A 425 -15.54 0.50 -5.70
N SER A 426 -14.97 0.65 -6.88
CA SER A 426 -13.64 0.14 -7.19
C SER A 426 -12.56 0.96 -6.47
N VAL A 427 -11.61 0.26 -5.83
CA VAL A 427 -10.43 0.90 -5.25
C VAL A 427 -9.33 0.93 -6.31
N GLY A 428 -9.14 2.12 -6.89
CA GLY A 428 -8.17 2.39 -7.96
C GLY A 428 -7.08 3.39 -7.57
N ARG A 429 -6.42 3.97 -8.58
CA ARG A 429 -5.30 4.93 -8.44
C ARG A 429 -5.54 6.08 -7.45
N PRO A 430 -6.74 6.68 -7.37
CA PRO A 430 -7.00 7.74 -6.39
C PRO A 430 -6.76 7.32 -4.92
N ALA A 431 -6.92 6.05 -4.57
CA ALA A 431 -6.69 5.57 -3.21
C ALA A 431 -5.21 5.64 -2.82
N ASP A 432 -4.31 5.34 -3.75
CA ASP A 432 -2.86 5.44 -3.53
C ASP A 432 -2.44 6.91 -3.38
N ILE A 433 -3.01 7.81 -4.19
CA ILE A 433 -2.72 9.24 -4.08
C ILE A 433 -3.23 9.80 -2.75
N TYR A 434 -4.41 9.38 -2.28
CA TYR A 434 -4.90 9.71 -0.93
C TYR A 434 -3.86 9.32 0.13
N SER A 435 -3.44 8.06 0.07
CA SER A 435 -2.55 7.45 1.05
C SER A 435 -1.20 8.17 1.08
N LEU A 436 -0.67 8.54 -0.09
CA LEU A 436 0.52 9.40 -0.21
C LEU A 436 0.32 10.77 0.42
N GLY A 437 -0.83 11.40 0.20
CA GLY A 437 -1.20 12.67 0.84
C GLY A 437 -1.25 12.57 2.36
N ALA A 438 -1.86 11.51 2.88
CA ALA A 438 -1.94 11.22 4.32
C ALA A 438 -0.56 10.94 4.93
N VAL A 439 0.31 10.19 4.24
CA VAL A 439 1.71 9.99 4.64
C VAL A 439 2.46 11.31 4.65
N PHE A 440 2.32 12.13 3.61
CA PHE A 440 2.99 13.43 3.51
C PHE A 440 2.54 14.37 4.63
N TYR A 441 1.23 14.46 4.91
CA TYR A 441 0.69 15.21 6.04
C TYR A 441 1.28 14.73 7.37
N TYR A 442 1.31 13.42 7.60
CA TYR A 442 1.87 12.84 8.83
C TYR A 442 3.35 13.20 9.03
N LEU A 443 4.15 13.14 7.96
CA LEU A 443 5.57 13.45 8.03
C LEU A 443 5.85 14.94 8.28
N ILE A 444 4.99 15.83 7.78
CA ILE A 444 5.13 17.28 7.99
C ILE A 444 4.61 17.71 9.35
N SER A 445 3.43 17.25 9.73
CA SER A 445 2.71 17.71 10.92
C SER A 445 3.04 16.89 12.17
N GLY A 446 3.47 15.64 12.03
CA GLY A 446 3.55 14.67 13.13
C GLY A 446 2.18 14.16 13.60
N ALA A 447 1.08 14.58 12.96
CA ALA A 447 -0.28 14.20 13.29
C ALA A 447 -0.88 13.27 12.23
N TYR A 448 -1.78 12.38 12.65
CA TYR A 448 -2.55 11.56 11.72
C TYR A 448 -3.64 12.41 11.06
N ALA A 449 -3.85 12.20 9.75
CA ALA A 449 -4.98 12.75 9.02
C ALA A 449 -6.26 11.95 9.36
N ASN A 450 -6.73 12.04 10.61
CA ASN A 450 -7.92 11.30 11.07
C ASN A 450 -9.20 11.85 10.40
N PRO A 451 -10.14 10.97 9.96
CA PRO A 451 -11.46 11.33 9.45
C PRO A 451 -12.19 12.42 10.23
N LYS A 452 -12.13 12.39 11.57
CA LYS A 452 -12.89 13.31 12.45
C LYS A 452 -12.48 14.79 12.38
N ASN A 453 -11.43 15.14 11.62
CA ASN A 453 -10.70 16.40 11.77
C ASN A 453 -10.29 17.04 10.41
N LEU A 454 -9.31 16.47 9.69
CA LEU A 454 -8.82 17.06 8.42
C LEU A 454 -9.70 16.66 7.22
N PHE A 455 -10.11 15.40 7.17
CA PHE A 455 -11.06 14.94 6.16
C PHE A 455 -12.41 15.65 6.31
N ASP A 456 -12.94 15.76 7.53
CA ASP A 456 -14.17 16.53 7.79
C ASP A 456 -14.02 18.03 7.44
N ALA A 457 -12.86 18.65 7.66
CA ALA A 457 -12.60 20.02 7.22
C ALA A 457 -12.66 20.14 5.68
N PHE A 458 -11.98 19.23 4.97
CA PHE A 458 -12.07 19.12 3.52
C PHE A 458 -13.48 18.77 3.03
N ARG A 459 -14.27 18.06 3.83
CA ARG A 459 -15.68 17.74 3.55
C ARG A 459 -16.60 18.95 3.73
N LYS A 460 -16.31 19.86 4.66
CA LYS A 460 -17.07 21.12 4.86
C LYS A 460 -16.86 22.13 3.73
N PHE A 461 -15.63 22.24 3.20
CA PHE A 461 -15.35 23.07 2.01
C PHE A 461 -16.33 22.79 0.87
N VAL A 462 -16.65 21.53 0.76
CA VAL A 462 -17.42 20.90 -0.29
C VAL A 462 -18.94 21.15 -0.09
N GLU A 463 -19.37 21.74 1.02
CA GLU A 463 -20.77 22.12 1.34
C GLU A 463 -21.12 23.59 1.00
N TYR A 464 -20.19 24.42 0.51
CA TYR A 464 -20.47 25.83 0.19
C TYR A 464 -21.35 26.03 -1.06
N GLU A 465 -22.33 26.95 -0.93
CA GLU A 465 -23.65 26.89 -1.57
C GLU A 465 -23.86 27.85 -2.76
N LYS A 466 -22.82 28.22 -3.54
CA LYS A 466 -23.00 29.08 -4.73
C LYS A 466 -22.22 28.61 -5.95
N ARG A 467 -22.92 28.61 -7.08
CA ARG A 467 -22.47 28.30 -8.44
C ARG A 467 -21.48 29.34 -9.03
N ASP A 468 -20.74 30.04 -8.18
CA ASP A 468 -19.79 31.08 -8.60
C ASP A 468 -18.47 30.45 -9.11
N GLU A 469 -17.84 31.14 -10.06
CA GLU A 469 -16.86 30.60 -11.03
C GLU A 469 -15.46 30.22 -10.49
N ASN A 470 -15.20 30.26 -9.17
CA ASN A 470 -13.84 30.08 -8.63
C ASN A 470 -13.71 29.04 -7.49
N ASN A 471 -14.61 28.06 -7.42
CA ASN A 471 -14.44 26.96 -6.47
C ASN A 471 -13.31 26.04 -6.95
N SER A 472 -12.10 26.31 -6.49
CA SER A 472 -10.91 25.48 -6.72
C SER A 472 -10.28 25.14 -5.37
N ILE A 473 -9.51 24.05 -5.33
CA ILE A 473 -8.70 23.71 -4.15
C ILE A 473 -7.79 24.90 -3.77
N ALA A 474 -7.30 25.66 -4.77
CA ALA A 474 -6.47 26.83 -4.52
C ALA A 474 -7.23 27.94 -3.77
N ALA A 475 -8.40 28.30 -4.28
CA ALA A 475 -9.25 29.32 -3.66
C ALA A 475 -9.68 28.93 -2.23
N TYR A 476 -9.92 27.64 -1.99
CA TYR A 476 -10.19 27.13 -0.65
C TYR A 476 -9.05 27.38 0.32
N ILE A 477 -7.85 26.92 -0.04
CA ILE A 477 -6.68 27.03 0.83
C ILE A 477 -6.38 28.51 1.10
N ASP A 478 -6.47 29.37 0.08
CA ASP A 478 -6.32 30.82 0.25
C ASP A 478 -7.35 31.42 1.21
N HIS A 479 -8.62 30.99 1.13
CA HIS A 479 -9.68 31.43 2.04
C HIS A 479 -9.37 31.01 3.49
N GLU A 480 -9.11 29.72 3.70
CA GLU A 480 -8.81 29.15 5.02
C GLU A 480 -7.63 29.87 5.70
N TYR A 481 -6.53 30.08 4.97
CA TYR A 481 -5.35 30.75 5.51
C TYR A 481 -5.62 32.22 5.84
N ARG A 482 -6.46 32.93 5.07
CA ARG A 482 -6.90 34.30 5.43
C ARG A 482 -7.71 34.30 6.72
N THR A 483 -8.68 33.39 6.86
CA THR A 483 -9.48 33.26 8.08
C THR A 483 -8.60 32.96 9.29
N ILE A 484 -7.61 32.07 9.14
CA ILE A 484 -6.61 31.76 10.18
C ILE A 484 -5.80 33.00 10.58
N GLN A 485 -5.32 33.77 9.60
CA GLN A 485 -4.56 35.00 9.86
C GLN A 485 -5.40 36.02 10.63
N ASN A 486 -6.66 36.22 10.25
CA ASN A 486 -7.57 37.13 10.94
C ASN A 486 -7.82 36.69 12.39
N MET A 487 -8.01 35.40 12.63
CA MET A 487 -8.19 34.87 14.00
C MET A 487 -6.93 34.99 14.87
N ARG A 488 -5.74 34.88 14.26
CA ARG A 488 -4.44 35.00 14.96
C ARG A 488 -3.96 36.43 15.09
N ALA A 489 -4.57 37.39 14.41
CA ALA A 489 -4.20 38.79 14.48
C ALA A 489 -4.42 39.34 15.92
N PRO A 490 -3.46 40.11 16.47
CA PRO A 490 -3.64 40.73 17.78
C PRO A 490 -4.83 41.69 17.74
N LYS A 491 -5.77 41.55 18.69
CA LYS A 491 -6.94 42.43 18.77
C LYS A 491 -6.51 43.82 19.27
N PRO A 492 -6.72 44.90 18.50
CA PRO A 492 -6.42 46.24 18.99
C PRO A 492 -7.32 46.57 20.18
N GLU A 493 -6.73 47.12 21.25
CA GLU A 493 -7.50 47.58 22.42
C GLU A 493 -8.51 48.65 21.98
N GLY A 494 -9.81 48.41 22.25
CA GLY A 494 -10.87 49.41 22.07
C GLY A 494 -11.64 49.37 20.75
N LEU A 495 -11.28 48.52 19.78
CA LEU A 495 -12.11 48.20 18.63
C LEU A 495 -12.59 46.75 18.78
N GLY A 496 -13.90 46.53 18.71
CA GLY A 496 -14.48 45.19 18.79
C GLY A 496 -13.79 44.25 17.80
N ALA A 497 -13.58 42.99 18.19
CA ALA A 497 -13.02 41.98 17.30
C ALA A 497 -13.72 42.03 15.94
N GLU A 498 -12.99 41.91 14.83
CA GLU A 498 -13.60 41.74 13.51
C GLU A 498 -14.72 40.70 13.63
N GLN A 499 -15.91 41.05 13.15
CA GLN A 499 -17.05 40.13 13.15
C GLN A 499 -16.73 39.01 12.16
N LEU A 500 -16.18 37.91 12.67
CA LEU A 500 -16.17 36.63 11.98
C LEU A 500 -17.60 36.32 11.54
N ALA A 501 -17.75 35.83 10.31
CA ALA A 501 -19.05 35.38 9.83
C ALA A 501 -19.62 34.35 10.84
N PRO A 502 -20.95 34.27 11.02
CA PRO A 502 -21.56 33.29 11.92
C PRO A 502 -21.06 31.86 11.70
N GLU A 503 -20.76 31.53 10.44
CA GLU A 503 -20.23 30.24 9.96
C GLU A 503 -18.80 29.96 10.48
N ASP A 504 -17.96 30.99 10.61
CA ASP A 504 -16.56 30.89 11.06
C ASP A 504 -16.40 30.82 12.58
N ARG A 505 -17.47 31.06 13.36
CA ARG A 505 -17.39 31.02 14.84
C ARG A 505 -17.10 29.63 15.39
N PHE A 506 -17.39 28.58 14.62
CA PHE A 506 -17.11 27.18 14.97
C PHE A 506 -15.89 26.62 14.22
N PHE A 507 -15.15 27.47 13.51
CA PHE A 507 -13.96 27.08 12.77
C PHE A 507 -12.79 26.77 13.71
N SER A 508 -12.08 25.66 13.44
CA SER A 508 -10.90 25.24 14.20
C SER A 508 -9.77 24.96 13.22
N TYR A 509 -8.72 25.78 13.28
CA TYR A 509 -7.55 25.67 12.41
C TYR A 509 -6.48 24.69 12.90
N LYS A 510 -6.79 23.88 13.92
CA LYS A 510 -5.84 22.93 14.53
C LYS A 510 -5.20 21.98 13.52
N HIS A 511 -5.89 21.65 12.42
CA HIS A 511 -5.39 20.73 11.39
C HIS A 511 -4.41 21.37 10.40
N TYR A 512 -4.32 22.69 10.41
CA TYR A 512 -3.32 23.47 9.68
C TYR A 512 -2.05 23.69 10.51
N LEU A 513 -2.02 23.23 11.76
CA LEU A 513 -0.86 23.32 12.63
C LEU A 513 -0.06 22.01 12.61
N ASP A 514 1.26 22.12 12.74
CA ASP A 514 2.11 20.99 13.05
C ASP A 514 2.08 20.65 14.56
N GLY A 515 2.77 19.59 14.96
CA GLY A 515 2.84 19.16 16.36
C GLY A 515 3.56 20.14 17.30
N ASN A 516 4.22 21.17 16.77
CA ASN A 516 4.80 22.28 17.54
C ASN A 516 3.83 23.48 17.64
N GLY A 517 2.66 23.43 16.99
CA GLY A 517 1.69 24.51 16.93
C GLY A 517 2.01 25.58 15.88
N GLU A 518 2.97 25.33 14.98
CA GLU A 518 3.30 26.21 13.87
C GLU A 518 2.37 25.99 12.68
N LEU A 519 2.06 27.05 11.93
CA LEU A 519 1.23 26.92 10.75
C LEU A 519 2.01 26.20 9.64
N ILE A 520 1.43 25.14 9.08
CA ILE A 520 1.97 24.45 7.92
C ILE A 520 1.98 25.43 6.74
N ASP A 521 3.03 25.37 5.91
CA ASP A 521 3.12 26.22 4.72
C ASP A 521 1.95 25.96 3.74
N PRO A 522 1.31 27.02 3.19
CA PRO A 522 0.13 26.88 2.34
C PRO A 522 0.41 26.10 1.05
N THR A 523 1.64 26.12 0.52
CA THR A 523 1.98 25.32 -0.67
C THR A 523 2.07 23.84 -0.33
N ILE A 524 2.57 23.48 0.85
CA ILE A 524 2.53 22.09 1.34
C ILE A 524 1.07 21.65 1.51
N MET A 525 0.24 22.49 2.15
CA MET A 525 -1.17 22.18 2.36
C MET A 525 -1.95 22.06 1.05
N MET A 526 -1.58 22.82 0.01
CA MET A 526 -2.13 22.69 -1.34
C MET A 526 -1.93 21.27 -1.91
N ILE A 527 -0.73 20.71 -1.75
CA ILE A 527 -0.39 19.37 -2.24
C ILE A 527 -1.19 18.32 -1.49
N ILE A 528 -1.27 18.45 -0.16
CA ILE A 528 -2.08 17.58 0.69
C ILE A 528 -3.55 17.64 0.27
N ALA A 529 -4.07 18.84 0.08
CA ALA A 529 -5.45 19.07 -0.34
C ALA A 529 -5.75 18.46 -1.72
N LYS A 530 -4.88 18.67 -2.72
CA LYS A 530 -5.00 18.02 -4.05
C LYS A 530 -5.05 16.50 -3.97
N ALA A 531 -4.24 15.90 -3.09
CA ALA A 531 -4.17 14.45 -2.92
C ALA A 531 -5.38 13.87 -2.16
N MET A 532 -5.90 14.60 -1.18
CA MET A 532 -6.86 14.09 -0.19
C MET A 532 -8.30 14.53 -0.43
N ILE A 533 -8.55 15.71 -1.00
CA ILE A 533 -9.90 16.16 -1.33
C ILE A 533 -10.49 15.22 -2.38
N ARG A 534 -11.70 14.74 -2.12
CA ARG A 534 -12.52 14.00 -3.07
C ARG A 534 -13.70 14.91 -3.44
N ASN A 535 -14.00 15.04 -4.73
CA ASN A 535 -15.11 15.87 -5.17
C ASN A 535 -16.42 15.34 -4.60
N LYS A 536 -17.29 16.24 -4.15
CA LYS A 536 -18.72 15.95 -3.92
C LYS A 536 -19.52 16.41 -5.12
N PRO A 537 -20.64 15.75 -5.42
CA PRO A 537 -21.63 16.18 -6.40
C PRO A 537 -22.11 17.63 -6.29
N ASP A 538 -22.24 18.17 -5.07
CA ASP A 538 -22.77 19.52 -4.80
C ASP A 538 -21.68 20.54 -4.50
N SER A 539 -20.41 20.10 -4.51
CA SER A 539 -19.30 21.02 -4.42
C SER A 539 -19.04 21.55 -5.82
N TYR A 540 -19.09 22.87 -5.98
CA TYR A 540 -18.61 23.47 -7.22
C TYR A 540 -17.07 23.43 -7.33
N CYS A 541 -16.37 22.72 -6.45
CA CYS A 541 -14.93 22.53 -6.55
C CYS A 541 -14.58 21.86 -7.88
N LEU A 542 -13.76 22.53 -8.68
CA LEU A 542 -13.16 21.98 -9.88
C LEU A 542 -12.49 20.65 -9.55
N SER A 543 -12.87 19.62 -10.30
CA SER A 543 -12.36 18.27 -10.11
C SER A 543 -10.86 18.22 -10.40
N TYR A 544 -10.07 17.84 -9.41
CA TYR A 544 -8.67 17.49 -9.65
C TYR A 544 -8.59 16.08 -10.24
N ASP A 545 -7.90 15.93 -11.38
CA ASP A 545 -7.79 14.63 -12.05
C ASP A 545 -6.83 13.71 -11.28
N LEU A 546 -7.40 12.85 -10.44
CA LEU A 546 -6.66 11.84 -9.68
C LEU A 546 -6.47 10.51 -10.44
N ARG A 547 -7.08 10.34 -11.62
CA ARG A 547 -7.11 9.05 -12.32
C ARG A 547 -6.06 8.98 -13.42
N THR A 548 -5.89 10.05 -14.18
CA THR A 548 -5.00 10.03 -15.34
C THR A 548 -3.66 10.69 -15.02
N THR A 549 -3.66 11.95 -14.59
CA THR A 549 -2.44 12.75 -14.39
C THR A 549 -2.10 13.00 -12.92
N GLY A 550 -2.98 12.65 -11.99
CA GLY A 550 -2.88 13.07 -10.58
C GLY A 550 -1.59 12.65 -9.88
N ILE A 551 -1.09 11.43 -10.13
CA ILE A 551 0.17 10.98 -9.52
C ILE A 551 1.38 11.74 -10.09
N SER A 552 1.42 11.97 -11.41
CA SER A 552 2.48 12.75 -12.05
C SER A 552 2.47 14.22 -11.59
N ALA A 553 1.27 14.79 -11.44
CA ALA A 553 1.12 16.14 -10.92
C ALA A 553 1.58 16.24 -9.45
N MET A 554 1.29 15.23 -8.62
CA MET A 554 1.81 15.16 -7.24
C MET A 554 3.35 15.05 -7.22
N VAL A 555 3.95 14.21 -8.09
CA VAL A 555 5.42 14.11 -8.22
C VAL A 555 6.02 15.46 -8.58
N HIS A 556 5.45 16.15 -9.57
CA HIS A 556 5.88 17.48 -9.98
C HIS A 556 5.77 18.51 -8.84
N ASP A 557 4.65 18.52 -8.12
CA ASP A 557 4.44 19.42 -7.00
C ASP A 557 5.44 19.18 -5.86
N LEU A 558 5.71 17.91 -5.52
CA LEU A 558 6.74 17.54 -4.52
C LEU A 558 8.14 17.98 -4.95
N LEU A 559 8.49 17.84 -6.23
CA LEU A 559 9.76 18.32 -6.77
C LEU A 559 9.87 19.84 -6.73
N SER A 560 8.76 20.55 -6.96
CA SER A 560 8.70 22.02 -6.94
C SER A 560 9.00 22.60 -5.55
N LEU A 561 8.74 21.84 -4.47
CA LEU A 561 9.11 22.24 -3.11
C LEU A 561 10.62 22.38 -2.92
N TYR A 562 11.47 21.64 -3.66
CA TYR A 562 12.91 21.88 -3.63
C TYR A 562 13.25 23.32 -4.06
N ILE A 563 12.64 23.77 -5.16
CA ILE A 563 12.85 25.11 -5.71
C ILE A 563 12.34 26.16 -4.73
N GLN A 564 11.12 26.00 -4.22
CA GLN A 564 10.48 26.96 -3.33
C GLN A 564 11.27 27.21 -2.04
N TYR A 565 11.85 26.16 -1.46
CA TYR A 565 12.65 26.29 -0.24
C TYR A 565 14.13 26.67 -0.52
N GLY A 566 14.46 26.95 -1.78
CA GLY A 566 15.80 27.35 -2.22
C GLY A 566 16.83 26.24 -2.03
N ILE A 567 16.44 25.01 -2.36
CA ILE A 567 17.24 23.81 -2.17
C ILE A 567 17.51 23.18 -3.53
N ASP A 568 18.78 23.08 -3.90
CA ASP A 568 19.17 22.30 -5.08
C ASP A 568 18.88 20.81 -4.80
N PRO A 569 18.17 20.08 -5.69
CA PRO A 569 17.98 18.64 -5.54
C PRO A 569 19.29 17.83 -5.37
N SER A 570 20.42 18.36 -5.85
CA SER A 570 21.77 17.82 -5.67
C SER A 570 22.41 18.18 -4.31
N ALA A 571 21.91 19.19 -3.60
CA ALA A 571 22.35 19.58 -2.25
C ALA A 571 21.98 18.55 -1.16
N ARG A 572 21.37 17.42 -1.55
CA ARG A 572 21.06 16.29 -0.66
C ARG A 572 22.25 15.85 0.21
N ILE A 573 23.46 15.93 -0.34
CA ILE A 573 24.71 15.52 0.32
C ILE A 573 25.06 16.44 1.51
N ALA A 574 24.72 17.74 1.44
CA ALA A 574 25.09 18.72 2.46
C ALA A 574 24.29 18.54 3.76
N TYR A 575 22.97 18.33 3.65
CA TYR A 575 22.08 18.12 4.79
C TYR A 575 22.21 16.72 5.41
N THR A 576 22.71 15.74 4.64
CA THR A 576 22.94 14.38 5.16
C THR A 576 24.07 14.34 6.22
N ASN A 577 25.02 15.29 6.20
CA ASN A 577 26.15 15.30 7.15
C ASN A 577 25.74 15.65 8.58
N ASP A 578 24.63 16.37 8.80
CA ASP A 578 24.12 16.72 10.13
C ASP A 578 23.28 15.60 10.79
N TYR A 579 22.98 14.51 10.06
CA TYR A 579 22.38 13.30 10.66
C TYR A 579 23.26 12.66 11.75
N GLN A 580 24.53 13.05 11.86
CA GLN A 580 25.53 12.35 12.66
C GLN A 580 26.17 13.23 13.74
N GLN A 581 25.41 13.60 14.76
CA GLN A 581 26.01 13.60 16.09
C GLN A 581 26.33 12.14 16.51
N SER A 582 27.63 11.86 16.54
CA SER A 582 28.40 10.87 17.31
C SER A 582 27.81 9.45 17.52
N LYS A 583 28.40 8.54 16.73
CA LYS A 583 28.55 7.06 16.75
C LYS A 583 28.28 6.27 18.05
N LYS A 584 27.62 5.12 17.86
CA LYS A 584 28.14 3.74 18.04
C LYS A 584 27.26 2.79 17.20
N SER A 585 27.85 1.89 16.41
CA SER A 585 27.08 0.91 15.63
C SER A 585 26.29 -0.02 16.56
N GLY A 586 25.01 -0.24 16.26
CA GLY A 586 24.13 -1.10 17.06
C GLY A 586 24.67 -2.54 17.14
N ALA A 587 24.32 -3.28 18.20
CA ALA A 587 24.77 -4.67 18.41
C ALA A 587 24.43 -5.59 17.22
N MET A 588 23.24 -5.41 16.61
CA MET A 588 22.82 -6.16 15.43
C MET A 588 23.65 -5.83 14.18
N ARG A 589 23.93 -4.55 13.88
CA ARG A 589 24.84 -4.16 12.77
C ARG A 589 26.27 -4.67 13.01
N ARG A 590 26.74 -4.71 14.27
CA ARG A 590 28.03 -5.31 14.63
C ARG A 590 28.06 -6.82 14.46
N ALA A 591 26.97 -7.52 14.80
CA ALA A 591 26.83 -8.96 14.54
C ALA A 591 26.78 -9.22 13.03
N PHE A 592 26.01 -8.43 12.28
CA PHE A 592 25.89 -8.47 10.82
C PHE A 592 27.24 -8.23 10.13
N ASP A 593 27.93 -7.13 10.47
CA ASP A 593 29.26 -6.80 9.93
C ASP A 593 30.30 -7.85 10.33
N LYS A 594 30.17 -8.51 11.48
CA LYS A 594 31.09 -9.58 11.93
C LYS A 594 30.80 -10.92 11.25
N PHE A 595 29.57 -11.17 10.84
CA PHE A 595 29.15 -12.39 10.14
C PHE A 595 29.51 -12.32 8.64
N PHE A 596 29.37 -11.16 8.00
CA PHE A 596 29.67 -10.97 6.57
C PHE A 596 31.10 -10.49 6.26
N LYS A 597 31.93 -10.17 7.28
CA LYS A 597 33.38 -9.88 7.11
C LYS A 597 34.29 -11.09 7.36
N LYS A 598 33.76 -12.21 7.85
CA LYS A 598 34.45 -13.50 7.86
C LYS A 598 34.12 -14.26 6.59
#